data_AF-A0A6S6XVS6-F1
#
_entry.id   AF-A0A6S6XVS6-F1
#
_cell.length_a   1.000
_cell.length_b   1.000
_cell.length_c   1.000
_cell.angle_alpha   90.00
_cell.angle_beta   90.00
_cell.angle_gamma   90.00
#
_symmetry.space_group_name_H-M   'P 1'
#
loop_
_entity.id
_entity.type
_entity.pdbx_description
1 polymer ?
#
loop_
_entity_poly.entity_id
_entity_poly.type
_entity_poly.pdbx_seq_one_letter_code
_entity_poly.pdbx_strand_id
1 'polypeptide(L)'
;MEKGVLLKGHRRLYLYRDGVLVLDWPLDGDVITAGPYAGQNVRTMMAWVESSTHDLDEVEAIAIARRTLIVSISLLFDMDKLPPSFTTSARAGACYSYQPALIPTLTRAHGSSRDFSSRPDALLSDLK
;
A
#
# COMPACT_ATOMS: atom_id res chain seq x y z
N MET A 1 10.31 -18.89 3.77
CA MET A 1 9.59 -17.65 3.40
C MET A 1 10.08 -16.55 4.31
N GLU A 2 10.93 -15.65 3.78
CA GLU A 2 11.38 -14.48 4.53
C GLU A 2 10.18 -13.60 4.89
N LYS A 3 10.07 -13.24 6.18
CA LYS A 3 9.05 -12.32 6.68
C LYS A 3 9.26 -10.98 5.98
N GLY A 4 8.28 -10.56 5.17
CA GLY A 4 8.27 -9.21 4.60
C GLY A 4 8.44 -8.15 5.69
N VAL A 5 8.89 -6.96 5.29
CA VAL A 5 9.10 -5.82 6.20
C VAL A 5 7.84 -5.60 7.03
N LEU A 6 7.94 -5.82 8.34
CA LEU A 6 6.89 -5.48 9.30
C LEU A 6 6.76 -3.96 9.31
N LEU A 7 5.67 -3.46 8.73
CA LEU A 7 5.30 -2.06 8.87
C LEU A 7 5.00 -1.79 10.36
N LYS A 8 5.53 -0.68 10.88
CA LYS A 8 5.22 -0.18 12.22
C LYS A 8 4.49 1.13 12.10
N GLY A 9 3.60 1.40 13.04
CA GLY A 9 2.94 2.69 13.19
C GLY A 9 1.48 2.67 12.78
N HIS A 10 0.74 3.63 13.34
CA HIS A 10 -0.68 3.79 13.15
C HIS A 10 -0.95 4.47 11.81
N ARG A 11 -1.83 3.88 11.01
CA ARG A 11 -2.27 4.39 9.72
C ARG A 11 -3.78 4.28 9.65
N ARG A 12 -4.39 5.02 8.73
CA ARG A 12 -5.83 4.92 8.48
C ARG A 12 -6.08 4.97 6.98
N LEU A 13 -6.94 4.09 6.51
CA LEU A 13 -7.44 4.10 5.14
C LEU A 13 -8.91 4.45 5.15
N TYR A 14 -9.28 5.38 4.27
CA TYR A 14 -10.65 5.67 3.94
C TYR A 14 -10.88 5.31 2.47
N LEU A 15 -11.97 4.60 2.20
CA LEU A 15 -12.45 4.37 0.84
C LEU A 15 -13.81 5.02 0.70
N TYR A 16 -13.95 5.88 -0.30
CA TYR A 16 -15.20 6.51 -0.68
C TYR A 16 -15.65 5.98 -2.03
N ARG A 17 -16.94 5.66 -2.15
CA ARG A 17 -17.61 5.33 -3.40
C ARG A 17 -18.71 6.36 -3.62
N ASP A 18 -18.63 7.10 -4.72
CA ASP A 18 -19.58 8.17 -5.06
C ASP A 18 -19.79 9.18 -3.92
N GLY A 19 -18.70 9.54 -3.23
CA GLY A 19 -18.71 10.46 -2.10
C GLY A 19 -19.17 9.86 -0.77
N VAL A 20 -19.64 8.60 -0.76
CA VAL A 20 -20.05 7.89 0.45
C VAL A 20 -18.88 7.08 1.01
N LEU A 21 -18.60 7.23 2.31
CA LEU A 21 -17.58 6.43 2.98
C LEU A 21 -18.05 4.97 3.06
N VAL A 22 -17.33 4.05 2.40
CA VAL A 22 -17.65 2.62 2.38
C VAL A 22 -16.70 1.78 3.22
N LEU A 23 -15.45 2.21 3.41
CA LEU A 23 -14.51 1.57 4.35
C LEU A 23 -13.74 2.62 5.14
N ASP A 24 -13.57 2.32 6.42
CA ASP A 24 -12.72 3.05 7.36
C ASP A 24 -11.89 2.04 8.15
N TRP A 25 -10.62 1.92 7.80
CA TRP A 25 -9.69 0.97 8.39
C TRP A 25 -8.61 1.69 9.17
N PRO A 26 -8.71 1.76 10.51
CA PRO A 26 -7.56 2.06 11.34
C PRO A 26 -6.64 0.84 11.38
N LEU A 27 -5.34 1.04 11.10
CA LEU A 27 -4.33 -0.01 11.06
C LEU A 27 -3.18 0.26 12.02
N ASP A 28 -2.63 -0.80 12.61
CA ASP A 28 -1.27 -0.81 13.15
C ASP A 28 -0.43 -1.79 12.33
N GLY A 29 0.59 -1.27 11.66
CA GLY A 29 1.30 -2.02 10.63
C GLY A 29 0.35 -2.48 9.53
N ASP A 30 0.23 -3.79 9.33
CA ASP A 30 -0.65 -4.41 8.32
C ASP A 30 -1.96 -4.98 8.92
N VAL A 31 -2.24 -4.75 10.21
CA VAL A 31 -3.42 -5.31 10.90
C VAL A 31 -4.48 -4.24 11.08
N ILE A 32 -5.72 -4.57 10.71
CA ILE A 32 -6.89 -3.72 10.97
C ILE A 32 -7.24 -3.82 12.45
N THR A 33 -7.41 -2.68 13.12
CA THR A 33 -7.49 -2.60 14.59
C THR A 33 -8.91 -2.40 15.13
N ALA A 34 -9.88 -2.04 14.28
CA ALA A 34 -11.27 -1.82 14.69
C ALA A 34 -12.25 -2.12 13.55
N GLY A 35 -13.53 -2.21 13.92
CA GLY A 35 -14.63 -2.48 12.99
C GLY A 35 -14.82 -3.96 12.64
N PRO A 36 -15.67 -4.28 11.66
CA PRO A 36 -16.02 -5.66 11.28
C PRO A 36 -14.82 -6.52 10.85
N TYR A 37 -13.74 -5.88 10.39
CA TYR A 37 -12.53 -6.53 9.89
C TYR A 37 -11.39 -6.54 10.91
N ALA A 38 -11.66 -6.19 12.18
CA ALA A 38 -10.64 -6.13 13.22
C ALA A 38 -9.90 -7.47 13.37
N GLY A 39 -8.57 -7.40 13.54
CA GLY A 39 -7.68 -8.55 13.64
C GLY A 39 -7.23 -9.13 12.29
N GLN A 40 -7.84 -8.71 11.18
CA GLN A 40 -7.42 -9.17 9.85
C GLN A 40 -6.12 -8.50 9.41
N ASN A 41 -5.19 -9.29 8.88
CA ASN A 41 -3.98 -8.79 8.24
C ASN A 41 -4.25 -8.54 6.75
N VAL A 42 -4.07 -7.31 6.28
CA VAL A 42 -4.39 -6.92 4.91
C VAL A 42 -3.62 -7.70 3.84
N ARG A 43 -2.47 -8.30 4.17
CA ARG A 43 -1.72 -9.13 3.22
C ARG A 43 -2.38 -10.48 2.98
N THR A 44 -3.04 -11.05 3.99
CA THR A 44 -3.55 -12.43 3.97
C THR A 44 -5.07 -12.53 4.04
N MET A 45 -5.78 -11.42 4.28
CA MET A 45 -7.23 -11.43 4.55
C MET A 45 -8.10 -11.99 3.44
N MET A 46 -7.65 -12.07 2.18
CA MET A 46 -8.53 -12.45 1.06
C MET A 46 -9.15 -13.84 1.22
N ALA A 47 -8.45 -14.81 1.80
CA ALA A 47 -9.02 -16.13 2.09
C ALA A 47 -10.16 -16.06 3.13
N TRP A 48 -10.03 -15.16 4.11
CA TRP A 48 -11.11 -14.88 5.05
C TRP A 48 -12.27 -14.17 4.36
N VAL A 49 -12.01 -13.20 3.48
CA VAL A 49 -13.05 -12.49 2.72
C VAL A 49 -13.87 -13.47 1.88
N GLU A 50 -13.20 -14.34 1.11
CA GLU A 50 -13.82 -15.36 0.25
C GLU A 50 -14.75 -16.31 1.01
N SER A 51 -14.52 -16.52 2.31
CA SER A 51 -15.34 -17.39 3.16
C SER A 51 -16.38 -16.64 3.99
N SER A 52 -16.24 -15.32 4.15
CA SER A 52 -17.02 -14.53 5.12
C SER A 52 -18.13 -13.70 4.47
N THR A 53 -17.99 -13.32 3.20
CA THR A 53 -18.99 -12.53 2.48
C THR A 53 -19.12 -12.99 1.02
N HIS A 54 -20.34 -12.91 0.50
CA HIS A 54 -20.65 -13.12 -0.92
C HIS A 54 -21.17 -11.83 -1.58
N ASP A 55 -21.16 -10.71 -0.85
CA ASP A 55 -21.50 -9.40 -1.39
C ASP A 55 -20.35 -8.91 -2.27
N LEU A 56 -20.59 -8.84 -3.57
CA LEU A 56 -19.56 -8.48 -4.56
C LEU A 56 -19.10 -7.03 -4.39
N ASP A 57 -19.96 -6.12 -3.94
CA ASP A 57 -19.60 -4.73 -3.69
C ASP A 57 -18.62 -4.62 -2.52
N GLU A 58 -18.87 -5.40 -1.46
CA GLU A 58 -18.00 -5.48 -0.30
C GLU A 58 -16.64 -6.08 -0.68
N VAL A 59 -16.66 -7.19 -1.45
CA VAL A 59 -15.43 -7.86 -1.94
C VAL A 59 -14.61 -6.90 -2.80
N GLU A 60 -15.24 -6.15 -3.70
CA GLU A 60 -14.57 -5.14 -4.52
C GLU A 60 -13.94 -4.04 -3.65
N ALA A 61 -14.70 -3.45 -2.74
CA ALA A 61 -14.23 -2.41 -1.84
C ALA A 61 -13.00 -2.87 -1.04
N ILE A 62 -13.04 -4.09 -0.49
CA ILE A 62 -11.94 -4.71 0.24
C ILE A 62 -10.73 -4.91 -0.67
N ALA A 63 -10.93 -5.43 -1.88
CA ALA A 63 -9.85 -5.68 -2.84
C ALA A 63 -9.13 -4.38 -3.24
N ILE A 64 -9.89 -3.31 -3.50
CA ILE A 64 -9.38 -1.97 -3.82
C ILE A 64 -8.59 -1.42 -2.62
N ALA A 65 -9.19 -1.39 -1.43
CA ALA A 65 -8.55 -0.88 -0.22
C ALA A 65 -7.23 -1.61 0.07
N ARG A 66 -7.24 -2.95 0.00
CA ARG A 66 -6.06 -3.80 0.16
C ARG A 66 -4.98 -3.46 -0.88
N ARG A 67 -5.35 -3.36 -2.16
CA ARG A 67 -4.39 -3.06 -3.23
C ARG A 67 -3.75 -1.70 -3.02
N THR A 68 -4.53 -0.68 -2.67
CA THR A 68 -4.07 0.67 -2.35
C THR A 68 -3.04 0.66 -1.22
N LEU A 69 -3.28 -0.06 -0.12
CA LEU A 69 -2.31 -0.19 0.97
C LEU A 69 -0.99 -0.86 0.55
N ILE A 70 -1.06 -1.88 -0.31
CA ILE A 70 0.12 -2.60 -0.78
C ILE A 70 0.97 -1.74 -1.72
N VAL A 71 0.35 -0.99 -2.64
CA VAL A 71 1.09 -0.17 -3.61
C VAL A 71 1.60 1.14 -3.02
N SER A 72 0.90 1.70 -2.02
CA SER A 72 1.30 2.94 -1.34
C SER A 72 2.38 2.74 -0.28
N ILE A 73 2.87 1.52 -0.08
CA ILE A 73 3.85 1.21 0.97
C ILE A 73 5.14 2.03 0.86
N SER A 74 5.51 2.47 -0.35
CA SER A 74 6.67 3.33 -0.59
C SER A 74 6.55 4.70 0.08
N LEU A 75 5.34 5.20 0.35
CA LEU A 75 5.11 6.47 1.05
C LEU A 75 5.64 6.45 2.49
N LEU A 76 5.84 5.26 3.07
CA LEU A 76 6.32 5.11 4.43
C LEU A 76 7.85 5.16 4.55
N PHE A 77 8.56 5.30 3.43
CA PHE A 77 10.01 5.28 3.40
C PHE A 77 10.55 6.50 2.69
N ASP A 78 11.61 7.08 3.24
CA ASP A 78 12.47 7.98 2.48
C ASP A 78 13.27 7.14 1.49
N MET A 79 12.74 7.04 0.28
CA MET A 79 13.25 6.16 -0.76
C MET A 79 14.67 6.53 -1.23
N ASP A 80 15.14 7.75 -0.97
CA ASP A 80 16.51 8.17 -1.33
C ASP A 80 17.55 7.75 -0.27
N LYS A 81 17.10 7.43 0.94
CA LYS A 81 17.94 6.91 2.04
C LYS A 81 17.98 5.39 2.09
N LEU A 82 17.20 4.70 1.25
CA LEU A 82 17.17 3.24 1.23
C LEU A 82 18.42 2.69 0.53
N PRO A 83 19.09 1.69 1.12
CA PRO A 83 20.22 1.05 0.46
C PRO A 83 19.74 0.28 -0.78
N PRO A 84 20.61 0.09 -1.81
CA PRO A 84 20.28 -0.70 -2.99
C PRO A 84 19.79 -2.12 -2.67
N SER A 85 20.21 -2.71 -1.53
CA SER A 85 19.77 -4.04 -1.09
C SER A 85 18.32 -4.08 -0.57
N PHE A 86 17.73 -2.96 -0.17
CA PHE A 86 16.37 -2.91 0.35
C PHE A 86 15.31 -3.22 -0.73
N THR A 87 15.67 -3.00 -2.00
CA THR A 87 14.78 -3.24 -3.14
C THR A 87 14.83 -4.66 -3.67
N THR A 88 15.88 -5.45 -3.37
CA THR A 88 16.21 -6.63 -4.18
C THR A 88 15.63 -7.95 -3.67
N SER A 89 15.75 -8.29 -2.38
CA SER A 89 15.33 -9.62 -1.90
C SER A 89 13.86 -9.67 -1.47
N ALA A 90 13.41 -8.74 -0.65
CA ALA A 90 12.06 -8.78 -0.06
C ALA A 90 10.91 -8.42 -1.03
N ARG A 91 11.23 -7.93 -2.23
CA ARG A 91 10.25 -7.42 -3.22
C ARG A 91 10.38 -8.06 -4.60
N ALA A 92 11.27 -9.03 -4.78
CA ALA A 92 11.47 -9.70 -6.05
C ALA A 92 10.14 -10.21 -6.64
N GLY A 93 9.84 -9.81 -7.88
CA GLY A 93 8.62 -10.17 -8.60
C GLY A 93 7.36 -9.38 -8.20
N ALA A 94 7.40 -8.53 -7.16
CA ALA A 94 6.21 -7.86 -6.64
C ALA A 94 5.63 -6.78 -7.59
N CYS A 95 6.48 -6.18 -8.43
CA CYS A 95 6.06 -5.30 -9.52
C CYS A 95 7.08 -5.37 -10.67
N TYR A 96 6.82 -4.67 -11.77
CA TYR A 96 7.70 -4.64 -12.93
C TYR A 96 9.14 -4.25 -12.57
N SER A 97 9.34 -3.16 -11.82
CA SER A 97 10.67 -2.70 -11.41
C SER A 97 11.38 -3.64 -10.41
N TYR A 98 10.70 -4.66 -9.86
CA TYR A 98 11.32 -5.68 -9.02
C TYR A 98 11.45 -7.04 -9.70
N GLN A 99 11.29 -7.13 -11.03
CA GLN A 99 11.60 -8.37 -11.73
C GLN A 99 13.11 -8.68 -11.60
N PRO A 100 13.52 -9.92 -11.27
CA PRO A 100 14.92 -10.27 -11.06
C PRO A 100 15.86 -9.85 -12.19
N ALA A 101 15.39 -9.93 -13.44
CA ALA A 101 16.16 -9.52 -14.61
C ALA A 101 16.37 -8.00 -14.73
N LEU A 102 15.47 -7.19 -14.14
CA LEU A 102 15.52 -5.73 -14.20
C LEU A 102 16.24 -5.10 -13.00
N ILE A 103 16.18 -5.74 -11.83
CA ILE A 103 16.81 -5.23 -10.60
C ILE A 103 18.28 -4.76 -10.81
N PRO A 104 19.17 -5.50 -11.52
CA PRO A 104 20.56 -5.07 -11.72
C PRO A 104 20.73 -3.86 -12.65
N THR A 105 19.74 -3.54 -13.47
CA THR A 105 19.83 -2.47 -14.48
C THR A 105 19.16 -1.17 -14.04
N LEU A 106 18.35 -1.22 -12.99
CA LEU A 106 17.58 -0.07 -12.49
C LEU A 106 18.40 0.77 -11.52
N THR A 107 18.40 2.08 -11.74
CA THR A 107 19.00 3.06 -10.83
C THR A 107 17.93 3.94 -10.21
N ARG A 108 18.19 4.41 -8.98
CA ARG A 108 17.29 5.32 -8.28
C ARG A 108 17.41 6.72 -8.88
N ALA A 109 16.29 7.32 -9.27
CA ALA A 109 16.21 8.75 -9.54
C ALA A 109 16.14 9.52 -8.21
N HIS A 110 17.29 9.85 -7.63
CA HIS A 110 17.34 10.64 -6.39
C HIS A 110 16.70 12.03 -6.57
N GLY A 111 16.05 12.53 -5.52
CA GLY A 111 15.34 13.82 -5.51
C GLY A 111 14.00 13.81 -6.24
N SER A 112 13.53 12.65 -6.71
CA SER A 112 12.26 12.55 -7.47
C SER A 112 11.02 12.35 -6.60
N SER A 113 11.17 12.06 -5.31
CA SER A 113 10.04 11.93 -4.38
C SER A 113 9.35 13.28 -4.20
N ARG A 114 8.06 13.35 -4.53
CA ARG A 114 7.22 14.54 -4.30
C ARG A 114 6.15 14.19 -3.26
N ASP A 115 6.01 15.01 -2.22
CA ASP A 115 4.96 14.90 -1.21
C ASP A 115 4.04 16.13 -1.27
N PHE A 116 2.77 15.90 -1.53
CA PHE A 116 1.72 16.91 -1.64
C PHE A 116 0.70 16.82 -0.49
N SER A 117 0.96 16.01 0.54
CA SER A 117 0.01 15.74 1.62
C SER A 117 -0.47 17.01 2.35
N SER A 118 0.39 18.03 2.45
CA SER A 118 0.06 19.34 3.06
C SER A 118 -0.33 20.42 2.05
N ARG A 119 -0.22 20.16 0.74
CA ARG A 119 -0.43 21.14 -0.34
C ARG A 119 -1.02 20.45 -1.58
N PRO A 120 -2.25 19.90 -1.49
CA PRO A 120 -2.87 19.18 -2.61
C PRO A 120 -3.02 20.06 -3.86
N ASP A 121 -3.32 21.35 -3.70
CA ASP A 121 -3.47 22.30 -4.82
C ASP A 121 -2.16 22.52 -5.60
N ALA A 122 -1.01 22.17 -5.02
CA ALA A 122 0.27 22.24 -5.72
C ALA A 122 0.49 21.04 -6.65
N LEU A 123 -0.29 19.96 -6.49
CA LEU A 123 -0.23 18.79 -7.38
C LEU A 123 -0.64 19.24 -8.79
N LEU A 124 0.23 19.04 -9.78
CA LEU A 124 0.06 19.45 -11.18
C LEU A 124 0.03 20.97 -11.44
N SER A 125 0.32 21.81 -10.44
CA SER A 125 0.38 23.27 -10.62
C SER A 125 1.49 23.75 -11.58
N ASP A 126 2.48 22.90 -11.86
CA ASP A 126 3.57 23.10 -12.81
C ASP A 126 3.22 22.69 -14.25
N LEU A 127 2.09 22.01 -14.47
CA LEU A 127 1.58 21.68 -15.80
C LEU A 127 0.82 22.89 -16.37
N LYS A 128 1.45 23.57 -17.33
CA LYS A 128 0.82 24.56 -18.20
C LYS A 128 0.17 23.90 -19.41
#